data_AF-A0A645CBS9-F1
#
_entry.id   AF-A0A645CBS9-F1
#
_cell.length_a   1.000
_cell.length_b   1.000
_cell.length_c   1.000
_cell.angle_alpha   90.00
_cell.angle_beta   90.00
_cell.angle_gamma   90.00
#
_symmetry.space_group_name_H-M   'P 1'
#
loop_
_entity.id
_entity.type
_entity.pdbx_description
1 polymer ?
#
loop_
_entity_poly.entity_id
_entity_poly.type
_entity_poly.pdbx_seq_one_letter_code
_entity_poly.pdbx_strand_id
1 'polypeptide(L)'
;MAYINDPEGRLCDWGFPHTECYGVRLPIDYQGEVPPQMLMMDVPEAEYLVFEHGPFDYEQENRTVEEKIERAMAEFDFTDTGYRFDTSPGRIIYLYFNPEQFCKYVRPVRR
;
A
#
# COMPACT_ATOMS: atom_id res chain seq x y z
N MET A 1 -3.24 -0.12 -7.02
CA MET A 1 -4.20 0.42 -6.02
C MET A 1 -3.39 1.02 -4.87
N ALA A 2 -3.95 1.97 -4.15
CA ALA A 2 -3.36 2.46 -2.90
C ALA A 2 -4.43 2.58 -1.80
N TYR A 3 -3.98 2.67 -0.56
CA TYR A 3 -4.82 2.89 0.61
C TYR A 3 -4.24 4.05 1.41
N ILE A 4 -5.03 5.10 1.62
CA ILE A 4 -4.64 6.23 2.47
C ILE A 4 -5.14 5.94 3.88
N ASN A 5 -4.26 6.01 4.86
CA ASN A 5 -4.63 5.96 6.27
C ASN A 5 -5.47 7.19 6.58
N ASP A 6 -6.76 6.99 6.75
CA ASP A 6 -7.75 8.07 6.81
C ASP A 6 -8.67 7.79 8.00
N PRO A 7 -8.62 8.60 9.07
CA PRO A 7 -9.46 8.44 10.26
C PRO A 7 -10.96 8.40 9.96
N GLU A 8 -11.40 9.01 8.86
CA GLU A 8 -12.81 9.02 8.42
C GLU A 8 -13.13 7.83 7.47
N GLY A 9 -12.12 7.04 7.12
CA GLY A 9 -12.23 5.89 6.25
C GLY A 9 -12.84 4.64 6.90
N ARG A 10 -12.92 3.56 6.13
CA ARG A 10 -13.43 2.26 6.60
C ARG A 10 -12.37 1.55 7.42
N LEU A 11 -12.77 0.85 8.50
CA LEU A 11 -11.86 -0.03 9.23
C LEU A 11 -11.40 -1.19 8.33
N CYS A 12 -10.08 -1.31 8.16
CA CYS A 12 -9.46 -2.42 7.43
C CYS A 12 -9.14 -3.60 8.35
N ASP A 13 -8.82 -4.75 7.75
CA ASP A 13 -8.45 -5.97 8.47
C ASP A 13 -7.12 -5.85 9.24
N TRP A 14 -6.33 -4.81 8.98
CA TRP A 14 -5.13 -4.47 9.76
C TRP A 14 -5.40 -3.60 10.98
N GLY A 15 -6.67 -3.31 11.30
CA GLY A 15 -7.08 -2.70 12.56
C GLY A 15 -6.99 -1.17 12.62
N PHE A 16 -6.91 -0.49 11.48
CA PHE A 16 -6.98 0.98 11.42
C PHE A 16 -7.87 1.46 10.25
N PRO A 17 -8.47 2.66 10.33
CA PRO A 17 -9.26 3.23 9.25
C PRO A 17 -8.43 3.58 8.01
N HIS A 18 -8.94 3.25 6.83
CA HIS A 18 -8.32 3.62 5.55
C HIS A 18 -9.37 3.92 4.46
N THR A 19 -8.92 4.63 3.43
CA THR A 19 -9.69 4.89 2.22
C THR A 19 -8.98 4.29 1.02
N GLU A 20 -9.68 3.44 0.27
CA GLU A 20 -9.18 2.88 -0.98
C GLU A 20 -9.10 3.97 -2.05
N CYS A 21 -8.00 3.99 -2.81
CA CYS A 21 -7.79 4.99 -3.85
C CYS A 21 -7.08 4.43 -5.07
N TYR A 22 -7.38 5.06 -6.21
CA TYR A 22 -6.73 4.84 -7.48
C TYR A 22 -6.26 6.18 -8.02
N GLY A 23 -5.06 6.20 -8.58
CA GLY A 23 -4.46 7.42 -9.09
C GLY A 23 -3.16 7.14 -9.83
N VAL A 24 -2.53 8.22 -10.28
CA VAL A 24 -1.27 8.20 -11.01
C VAL A 24 -0.31 9.22 -10.40
N ARG A 25 0.99 8.97 -10.54
CA ARG A 25 2.01 9.97 -10.20
C ARG A 25 2.10 10.98 -11.34
N LEU A 26 2.15 12.25 -10.97
CA LEU A 26 2.34 13.36 -11.90
C LEU A 26 3.72 13.99 -11.67
N PRO A 27 4.27 14.69 -12.68
CA PRO A 27 5.43 15.55 -12.47
C PRO A 27 5.16 16.58 -11.37
N ILE A 28 6.20 16.95 -10.62
CA ILE A 28 6.08 17.90 -9.49
C ILE A 28 5.62 19.30 -9.94
N ASP A 29 5.86 19.63 -11.20
CA ASP A 29 5.52 20.89 -11.85
C ASP A 29 4.27 20.80 -12.73
N TYR A 30 3.47 19.73 -12.61
CA TYR A 30 2.25 19.56 -13.39
C TYR A 30 1.28 20.76 -13.23
N GLN A 31 0.98 21.43 -14.35
CA GLN A 31 0.05 22.58 -14.43
C GLN A 31 -1.23 22.25 -15.20
N GLY A 32 -1.48 20.96 -15.48
CA GLY A 32 -2.69 20.55 -16.20
C GLY A 32 -3.93 20.61 -15.31
N GLU A 33 -5.10 20.52 -15.95
CA GLU A 33 -6.37 20.45 -15.21
C GLU A 33 -6.47 19.15 -14.40
N VAL A 34 -7.06 19.25 -13.21
CA VAL A 34 -7.46 18.10 -12.39
C VAL A 34 -8.95 17.88 -12.62
N PRO A 35 -9.37 16.68 -13.08
CA PRO A 35 -10.79 16.40 -13.28
C PRO A 35 -11.61 16.67 -12.00
N PRO A 36 -12.85 17.19 -12.09
CA PRO A 36 -13.63 17.58 -10.91
C PRO A 36 -13.87 16.48 -9.88
N GLN A 37 -13.86 15.22 -10.31
CA GLN A 37 -14.04 14.03 -9.48
C GLN A 37 -12.72 13.43 -8.96
N MET A 38 -11.59 14.09 -9.22
CA MET A 38 -10.27 13.67 -8.76
C MET A 38 -9.70 14.70 -7.80
N LEU A 39 -8.78 14.23 -6.95
CA LEU A 39 -8.03 15.06 -6.02
C LEU A 39 -6.56 15.01 -6.42
N MET A 40 -5.87 16.13 -6.22
CA MET A 40 -4.41 16.21 -6.28
C MET A 40 -3.90 16.40 -4.86
N MET A 41 -2.89 15.62 -4.49
CA MET A 41 -2.26 15.70 -3.18
C MET A 41 -0.76 15.47 -3.30
N ASP A 42 0.00 16.13 -2.43
CA ASP A 42 1.39 15.80 -2.20
C ASP A 42 1.48 14.54 -1.33
N VAL A 43 2.31 13.59 -1.75
CA VAL A 43 2.63 12.41 -0.95
C VAL A 43 3.93 12.68 -0.20
N PRO A 44 3.91 12.73 1.15
CA PRO A 44 5.13 12.97 1.91
C PRO A 44 6.10 11.80 1.76
N GLU A 45 7.39 12.11 1.82
CA GLU A 45 8.44 11.10 1.92
C GLU A 45 8.21 10.20 3.15
N ALA A 46 8.50 8.92 2.97
CA ALA A 46 8.41 7.90 4.00
C ALA A 46 9.38 6.74 3.71
N GLU A 47 9.72 6.00 4.76
CA GLU A 47 10.37 4.71 4.66
C GLU A 47 9.30 3.62 4.51
N TYR A 48 9.61 2.58 3.74
CA TYR A 48 8.67 1.52 3.42
C TYR A 48 9.31 0.14 3.56
N LEU A 49 8.50 -0.81 4.03
CA LEU A 49 8.79 -2.24 3.95
C LEU A 49 8.01 -2.84 2.77
N VAL A 50 8.69 -3.65 1.96
CA VAL A 50 8.12 -4.25 0.74
C VAL A 50 7.97 -5.75 0.93
N PHE A 51 6.75 -6.23 0.74
CA PHE A 51 6.42 -7.65 0.67
C PHE A 51 6.07 -8.00 -0.76
N GLU A 52 6.81 -8.90 -1.37
CA GLU A 52 6.69 -9.22 -2.79
C GLU A 52 6.66 -10.73 -3.00
N HIS A 53 5.67 -11.18 -3.76
CA HIS A 53 5.66 -12.49 -4.38
C HIS A 53 5.97 -12.32 -5.87
N GLY A 54 6.77 -13.23 -6.44
CA GLY A 54 7.05 -13.25 -7.88
C GLY A 54 5.83 -13.66 -8.72
N PRO A 55 6.03 -13.97 -10.01
CA PRO A 55 4.95 -14.37 -10.91
C PRO A 55 4.17 -15.58 -10.38
N PHE A 56 2.87 -15.64 -10.71
CA PHE A 56 1.98 -16.73 -10.31
C PHE A 56 0.82 -16.87 -11.31
N ASP A 57 0.20 -18.05 -11.36
CA ASP A 57 -1.03 -18.26 -12.13
C ASP A 57 -2.19 -17.53 -11.43
N TYR A 58 -2.70 -16.46 -12.05
CA TYR A 58 -3.78 -15.67 -11.48
C TYR A 58 -5.05 -16.50 -11.23
N GLU A 59 -5.42 -17.38 -12.15
CA GLU A 59 -6.68 -18.13 -12.05
C GLU A 59 -6.61 -19.22 -10.98
N GLN A 60 -5.42 -19.81 -10.77
CA GLN A 60 -5.24 -20.93 -9.83
C GLN A 60 -4.68 -20.52 -8.47
N GLU A 61 -3.82 -19.51 -8.41
CA GLU A 61 -2.98 -19.23 -7.24
C GLU A 61 -3.33 -17.92 -6.53
N ASN A 62 -4.20 -17.06 -7.08
CA ASN A 62 -4.42 -15.71 -6.55
C ASN A 62 -4.72 -15.69 -5.05
N ARG A 63 -5.66 -16.50 -4.56
CA ARG A 63 -5.99 -16.55 -3.14
C ARG A 63 -4.83 -17.07 -2.28
N THR A 64 -4.12 -18.07 -2.77
CA THR A 64 -2.96 -18.64 -2.05
C THR A 64 -1.81 -17.64 -1.96
N VAL A 65 -1.58 -16.85 -3.01
CA VAL A 65 -0.54 -15.81 -3.02
C VAL A 65 -0.93 -14.66 -2.08
N GLU A 66 -2.18 -14.24 -2.10
CA GLU A 66 -2.71 -13.24 -1.16
C GLU A 66 -2.50 -13.70 0.29
N GLU A 67 -2.89 -14.93 0.64
CA GLU A 67 -2.70 -15.49 1.99
C GLU A 67 -1.23 -15.57 2.40
N LYS A 68 -0.32 -15.93 1.47
CA LYS A 68 1.12 -15.95 1.74
C LYS A 68 1.64 -14.55 2.08
N ILE A 69 1.22 -13.53 1.32
CA ILE A 69 1.67 -12.15 1.55
C ILE A 69 1.05 -11.60 2.84
N GLU A 70 -0.24 -11.81 3.08
CA GLU A 70 -0.93 -11.44 4.33
C GLU A 70 -0.24 -12.03 5.54
N ARG A 71 0.07 -13.34 5.50
CA ARG A 71 0.81 -14.03 6.55
C ARG A 71 2.21 -13.42 6.73
N ALA A 72 2.94 -13.20 5.65
CA ALA A 72 4.27 -12.60 5.73
C ALA A 72 4.24 -11.20 6.36
N MET A 73 3.22 -10.39 6.05
CA MET A 73 3.03 -9.07 6.66
C MET A 73 2.66 -9.15 8.15
N ALA A 74 1.81 -10.10 8.53
CA ALA A 74 1.34 -10.26 9.91
C ALA A 74 2.42 -10.85 10.84
N GLU A 75 3.22 -11.78 10.32
CA GLU A 75 4.27 -12.50 11.06
C GLU A 75 5.64 -11.80 10.97
N PHE A 76 5.75 -10.67 10.27
CA PHE A 76 7.02 -9.97 10.13
C PHE A 76 7.55 -9.53 11.50
N ASP A 77 8.71 -10.05 11.87
CA ASP A 77 9.36 -9.73 13.12
C ASP A 77 10.14 -8.42 13.01
N PHE A 78 9.69 -7.41 13.76
CA PHE A 78 10.35 -6.12 13.87
C PHE A 78 11.46 -6.09 14.93
N THR A 79 11.69 -7.18 15.66
CA THR A 79 12.73 -7.26 16.70
C THR A 79 14.08 -6.81 16.17
N ASP A 80 14.77 -5.96 16.94
CA ASP A 80 16.07 -5.37 16.63
C ASP A 80 16.16 -4.51 15.36
N THR A 81 15.07 -4.30 14.62
CA THR A 81 15.05 -3.40 13.46
C THR A 81 14.95 -1.94 13.85
N GLY A 82 14.34 -1.64 15.00
CA GLY A 82 13.98 -0.29 15.42
C GLY A 82 12.85 0.33 14.59
N TYR A 83 12.14 -0.47 13.80
CA TYR A 83 11.00 -0.04 12.98
C TYR A 83 9.69 -0.64 13.46
N ARG A 84 8.59 -0.05 13.01
CA ARG A 84 7.23 -0.59 13.08
C ARG A 84 6.40 -0.02 11.93
N PHE A 85 5.27 -0.65 11.61
CA PHE A 85 4.32 -0.07 10.67
C PHE A 85 3.86 1.32 11.11
N ASP A 86 3.84 2.27 10.17
CA ASP A 86 3.35 3.62 10.38
C ASP A 86 1.87 3.70 9.99
N THR A 87 1.00 3.63 11.00
CA THR A 87 -0.46 3.77 10.85
C THR A 87 -0.95 5.21 11.02
N SER A 88 -0.04 6.19 11.04
CA SER A 88 -0.43 7.59 11.16
C SER A 88 -1.29 8.06 9.97
N PRO A 89 -2.24 9.00 10.20
CA PRO A 89 -3.06 9.57 9.15
C PRO A 89 -2.25 10.15 7.99
N GLY A 90 -2.75 10.01 6.77
CA GLY A 90 -2.12 10.49 5.53
C GLY A 90 -1.00 9.61 4.98
N ARG A 91 -0.55 8.58 5.72
CA ARG A 91 0.38 7.57 5.18
C ARG A 91 -0.33 6.68 4.18
N ILE A 92 0.43 6.20 3.19
CA ILE A 92 -0.13 5.48 2.05
C ILE A 92 0.47 4.08 1.97
N ILE A 93 -0.38 3.08 1.79
CA ILE A 93 0.02 1.71 1.43
C ILE A 93 -0.20 1.54 -0.07
N TYR A 94 0.72 0.89 -0.77
CA TYR A 94 0.57 0.59 -2.19
C TYR A 94 0.43 -0.90 -2.43
N LEU A 95 -0.50 -1.25 -3.32
CA LEU A 95 -0.62 -2.58 -3.91
C LEU A 95 -0.30 -2.48 -5.41
N TYR A 96 0.81 -3.10 -5.80
CA TYR A 96 1.16 -3.32 -7.19
C TYR A 96 0.85 -4.77 -7.55
N PHE A 97 -0.01 -4.95 -8.53
CA PHE A 97 -0.54 -6.26 -8.90
C PHE A 97 -0.37 -6.47 -10.40
N ASN A 98 0.52 -7.40 -10.77
CA ASN A 98 0.71 -7.87 -12.12
C ASN A 98 1.11 -9.35 -12.05
N PRO A 99 0.17 -10.31 -12.12
CA PRO A 99 0.45 -11.73 -11.89
C PRO A 99 1.56 -12.33 -12.75
N GLU A 100 1.81 -11.78 -13.94
CA GLU A 100 2.90 -12.20 -14.82
C GLU A 100 4.29 -11.80 -14.29
N GLN A 101 4.36 -10.89 -13.31
CA GLN A 101 5.60 -10.32 -12.78
C GLN A 101 5.67 -10.39 -11.25
N PHE A 102 4.65 -9.88 -10.54
CA PHE A 102 4.63 -9.78 -9.08
C PHE A 102 3.22 -9.52 -8.50
N CYS A 103 3.08 -9.83 -7.21
CA CYS A 103 2.13 -9.18 -6.31
C CYS A 103 2.92 -8.53 -5.17
N LYS A 104 2.74 -7.23 -4.95
CA LYS A 104 3.59 -6.42 -4.07
C LYS A 104 2.78 -5.49 -3.18
N TYR A 105 2.95 -5.64 -1.87
CA TYR A 105 2.51 -4.68 -0.87
C TYR A 105 3.69 -3.83 -0.39
N VAL A 106 3.52 -2.51 -0.41
CA VAL A 106 4.50 -1.54 0.07
C VAL A 106 3.88 -0.81 1.26
N ARG A 107 4.38 -1.08 2.46
CA ARG A 107 3.80 -0.58 3.72
C ARG A 107 4.71 0.45 4.38
N PRO A 108 4.16 1.62 4.79
CA PRO A 108 4.95 2.65 5.43
C PRO A 108 5.42 2.16 6.81
N VAL A 109 6.65 2.50 7.16
CA VAL A 109 7.26 2.22 8.45
C VAL A 109 7.83 3.49 9.06
N ARG A 110 7.98 3.47 10.38
CA ARG A 110 8.64 4.51 11.16
C ARG A 110 9.47 3.88 12.26
N ARG A 111 10.42 4.65 12.77
CA ARG A 111 11.15 4.33 14.00
C ARG A 111 10.32 4.67 15.24
#